data_AF-A0A1E7EMW2-F1
#
_entry.id   AF-A0A1E7EMW2-F1
#
_cell.length_a   1.000
_cell.length_b   1.000
_cell.length_c   1.000
_cell.angle_alpha   90.00
_cell.angle_beta   90.00
_cell.angle_gamma   90.00
#
_symmetry.space_group_name_H-M   'P 1'
#
loop_
_entity.id
_entity.type
_entity.pdbx_description
1 polymer ?
#
loop_
_entity_poly.entity_id
_entity_poly.type
_entity_poly.pdbx_seq_one_letter_code
_entity_poly.pdbx_strand_id
1 'polypeptide(L)'
;MSPSPNKKIEHITEIHAPVDKVWGAMIDIHDWSWNKWTRLNAEKAEEGIKGKLKASYEGDDNWEKPFDFEFGEVNHKSYVLTWFGNIGPGGCIFNGYHTMRLEVIEGKDGDSNSTRLIHTENFGGILPYFSLVLPFATLDRNYLLMNESLKEYVETKK
;
A
#
# COMPACT_ATOMS: atom_id res chain seq x y z
N MET A 1 -14.96 -3.15 11.55
CA MET A 1 -14.19 -4.29 12.10
C MET A 1 -13.50 -4.97 10.94
N SER A 2 -12.17 -5.00 10.93
CA SER A 2 -11.40 -5.73 9.92
C SER A 2 -11.70 -7.23 10.05
N PRO A 3 -11.96 -7.96 8.96
CA PRO A 3 -12.16 -9.40 9.03
C PRO A 3 -10.90 -10.08 9.56
N SER A 4 -11.06 -11.15 10.37
CA SER A 4 -9.92 -11.94 10.85
C SER A 4 -9.11 -12.45 9.66
N PRO A 5 -7.81 -12.08 9.53
CA PRO A 5 -7.01 -12.46 8.38
C PRO A 5 -6.72 -13.96 8.37
N ASN A 6 -6.86 -14.57 7.20
CA ASN A 6 -6.39 -15.94 6.96
C ASN A 6 -4.92 -15.96 6.47
N LYS A 7 -4.42 -14.83 5.98
CA LYS A 7 -3.01 -14.65 5.58
C LYS A 7 -2.60 -13.19 5.72
N LYS A 8 -1.33 -12.93 6.03
CA LYS A 8 -0.75 -11.59 6.16
C LYS A 8 0.55 -11.49 5.36
N ILE A 9 0.73 -10.39 4.63
CA ILE A 9 2.04 -9.92 4.13
C ILE A 9 2.47 -8.75 5.00
N GLU A 10 3.76 -8.69 5.34
CA GLU A 10 4.36 -7.57 6.04
C GLU A 10 5.78 -7.33 5.52
N HIS A 11 6.05 -6.08 5.14
CA HIS A 11 7.38 -5.60 4.84
C HIS A 11 7.68 -4.34 5.64
N ILE A 12 8.91 -4.26 6.15
CA ILE A 12 9.44 -3.09 6.83
C ILE A 12 10.61 -2.57 6.01
N THR A 13 10.55 -1.31 5.59
CA THR A 13 11.58 -0.67 4.77
C THR A 13 12.02 0.62 5.45
N GLU A 14 13.33 0.79 5.63
CA GLU A 14 13.92 2.05 6.08
C GLU A 14 14.21 2.94 4.86
N ILE A 15 13.74 4.19 4.93
CA ILE A 15 13.87 5.22 3.91
C ILE A 15 14.66 6.37 4.51
N HIS A 16 15.78 6.74 3.90
CA HIS A 16 16.63 7.87 4.32
C HIS A 16 16.07 9.21 3.81
N ALA A 17 14.84 9.50 4.22
CA ALA A 17 14.18 10.78 3.99
C ALA A 17 13.30 11.16 5.20
N PRO A 18 13.03 12.46 5.41
CA PRO A 18 12.10 12.93 6.43
C PRO A 18 10.67 12.42 6.19
N VAL A 19 9.93 12.13 7.27
CA VAL A 19 8.60 11.51 7.19
C VAL A 19 7.62 12.33 6.35
N ASP A 20 7.67 13.66 6.42
CA ASP A 20 6.79 14.55 5.65
C ASP A 20 7.00 14.39 4.14
N LYS A 21 8.24 14.18 3.71
CA LYS A 21 8.59 13.96 2.31
C LYS A 21 8.09 12.61 1.82
N VAL A 22 8.26 11.57 2.63
CA VAL A 22 7.76 10.22 2.32
C VAL A 22 6.23 10.22 2.30
N TRP A 23 5.60 10.86 3.28
CA TRP A 23 4.15 10.97 3.39
C TRP A 23 3.55 11.73 2.22
N GLY A 24 4.15 12.85 1.83
CA GLY A 24 3.71 13.62 0.65
C GLY A 24 3.68 12.78 -0.62
N ALA A 25 4.72 11.97 -0.86
CA ALA A 25 4.79 11.06 -2.00
C ALA A 25 3.76 9.91 -1.94
N MET A 26 3.42 9.45 -0.73
CA MET A 26 2.42 8.39 -0.54
C MET A 26 0.99 8.90 -0.70
N ILE A 27 0.66 10.07 -0.14
CA ILE A 27 -0.71 10.59 -0.10
C ILE A 27 -1.13 11.24 -1.42
N ASP A 28 -0.17 11.69 -2.24
CA ASP A 28 -0.44 12.19 -3.59
C ASP A 28 -0.71 11.04 -4.57
N ILE A 29 -1.89 10.44 -4.43
CA ILE A 29 -2.34 9.30 -5.24
C ILE A 29 -2.40 9.60 -6.74
N HIS A 30 -2.41 10.88 -7.13
CA HIS A 30 -2.39 11.31 -8.53
C HIS A 30 -0.98 11.27 -9.13
N ASP A 31 0.07 11.38 -8.31
CA ASP A 31 1.47 11.22 -8.70
C ASP A 31 2.14 10.03 -8.01
N TRP A 32 1.63 8.84 -8.31
CA TRP A 32 2.33 7.61 -7.97
C TRP A 32 3.32 7.17 -9.04
N SER A 33 3.81 8.04 -9.93
CA SER A 33 4.68 7.68 -11.06
C SER A 33 5.82 6.69 -10.71
N TRP A 34 6.32 6.72 -9.48
CA TRP A 34 7.27 5.77 -8.89
C TRP A 34 6.80 4.30 -8.79
N ASN A 35 5.50 4.01 -8.68
CA ASN A 35 4.95 2.66 -8.42
C ASN A 35 4.43 1.92 -9.68
N LYS A 36 5.25 1.15 -10.39
CA LYS A 36 4.81 0.33 -11.53
C LYS A 36 3.84 -0.82 -11.20
N TRP A 37 3.55 -1.10 -9.93
CA TRP A 37 2.83 -2.30 -9.49
C TRP A 37 1.39 -2.00 -9.13
N THR A 38 1.12 -0.84 -8.51
CA THR A 38 -0.21 -0.43 -8.07
C THR A 38 -0.48 1.05 -8.38
N ARG A 39 -1.72 1.34 -8.79
CA ARG A 39 -2.23 2.70 -8.98
C ARG A 39 -3.58 2.82 -8.32
N LEU A 40 -3.76 3.86 -7.50
CA LEU A 40 -5.06 4.23 -6.95
C LEU A 40 -5.62 5.38 -7.77
N ASN A 41 -6.90 5.29 -8.11
CA ASN A 41 -7.62 6.37 -8.79
C ASN A 41 -8.88 6.70 -7.98
N ALA A 42 -8.88 7.86 -7.33
CA ALA A 42 -9.97 8.40 -6.55
C ALA A 42 -9.88 9.94 -6.58
N GLU A 43 -10.91 10.62 -6.08
CA GLU A 43 -10.88 12.09 -5.99
C GLU A 43 -9.73 12.57 -5.08
N LYS A 44 -9.58 11.92 -3.92
CA LYS A 44 -8.57 12.22 -2.90
C LYS A 44 -8.38 11.01 -1.98
N ALA A 45 -7.23 10.95 -1.32
CA ALA A 45 -6.95 9.96 -0.29
C ALA A 45 -7.54 10.43 1.04
N GLU A 46 -8.79 10.08 1.30
CA GLU A 46 -9.50 10.35 2.55
C GLU A 46 -10.40 9.16 2.93
N GLU A 47 -10.61 8.96 4.23
CA GLU A 47 -11.42 7.85 4.75
C GLU A 47 -12.84 7.82 4.16
N GLY A 48 -13.28 6.62 3.78
CA GLY A 48 -14.59 6.35 3.18
C GLY A 48 -14.71 6.73 1.70
N ILE A 49 -13.71 7.38 1.11
CA ILE A 49 -13.71 7.67 -0.33
C ILE A 49 -13.46 6.39 -1.12
N LYS A 50 -14.30 6.18 -2.14
CA LYS A 50 -14.22 5.03 -3.05
C LYS A 50 -13.42 5.38 -4.28
N GLY A 51 -12.76 4.37 -4.85
CA GLY A 51 -11.97 4.53 -6.04
C GLY A 51 -11.80 3.24 -6.83
N LYS A 52 -10.93 3.33 -7.83
CA LYS A 52 -10.52 2.21 -8.66
C LYS A 52 -9.02 1.93 -8.45
N LEU A 53 -8.70 0.70 -8.13
CA LEU A 53 -7.33 0.20 -8.02
C LEU A 53 -6.96 -0.52 -9.31
N LYS A 54 -5.79 -0.21 -9.87
CA LYS A 54 -5.18 -0.99 -10.95
C LYS A 54 -3.91 -1.65 -10.44
N ALA A 55 -3.71 -2.90 -10.85
CA ALA A 55 -2.50 -3.66 -10.55
C ALA A 55 -1.80 -4.06 -11.86
N SER A 56 -0.48 -4.03 -11.88
CA SER A 56 0.36 -4.65 -12.92
C SER A 56 1.27 -5.65 -12.20
N TYR A 57 1.04 -6.95 -12.46
CA TYR A 57 1.75 -8.01 -11.73
C TYR A 57 3.22 -8.14 -12.15
N GLU A 58 3.52 -7.83 -13.41
CA GLU A 58 4.88 -7.88 -13.98
C GLU A 58 5.58 -6.50 -14.00
N GLY A 59 4.87 -5.41 -13.69
CA GLY A 59 5.43 -4.06 -13.67
C GLY A 59 5.81 -3.53 -15.07
N ASP A 60 5.16 -4.06 -16.10
CA ASP A 60 5.39 -3.83 -17.53
C ASP A 60 4.33 -2.92 -18.17
N ASP A 61 3.61 -2.15 -17.34
CA ASP A 61 2.47 -1.31 -17.70
C ASP A 61 1.27 -2.06 -18.33
N ASN A 62 1.27 -3.40 -18.31
CA ASN A 62 0.06 -4.18 -18.57
C ASN A 62 -0.81 -4.19 -17.32
N TRP A 63 -1.74 -3.24 -17.26
CA TRP A 63 -2.67 -3.07 -16.15
C TRP A 63 -3.85 -4.03 -16.25
N GLU A 64 -4.12 -4.73 -15.16
CA GLU A 64 -5.33 -5.52 -14.99
C GLU A 64 -6.59 -4.64 -15.00
N LYS A 65 -7.74 -5.29 -15.18
CA LYS A 65 -9.03 -4.60 -15.05
C LYS A 65 -9.13 -3.93 -13.68
N PRO A 66 -9.57 -2.66 -13.60
CA PRO A 66 -9.63 -1.98 -12.33
C PRO A 66 -10.61 -2.64 -11.36
N PHE A 67 -10.23 -2.70 -10.09
CA PHE A 67 -11.04 -3.23 -9.00
C PHE A 67 -11.59 -2.08 -8.16
N ASP A 68 -12.77 -2.26 -7.58
CA ASP A 68 -13.31 -1.30 -6.61
C ASP A 68 -12.54 -1.40 -5.28
N PHE A 69 -12.25 -0.25 -4.70
CA PHE A 69 -11.71 -0.14 -3.35
C PHE A 69 -12.35 1.03 -2.60
N GLU A 70 -12.17 1.04 -1.29
CA GLU A 70 -12.53 2.15 -0.41
C GLU A 70 -11.36 2.44 0.52
N PHE A 71 -11.06 3.71 0.74
CA PHE A 71 -10.08 4.13 1.74
C PHE A 71 -10.62 3.85 3.15
N GLY A 72 -9.79 3.22 3.97
CA GLY A 72 -10.03 3.12 5.41
C GLY A 72 -9.47 4.34 6.12
N GLU A 73 -8.84 4.16 7.29
CA GLU A 73 -8.09 5.20 7.97
C GLU A 73 -7.08 5.88 7.02
N VAL A 74 -7.20 7.21 6.91
CA VAL A 74 -6.20 8.10 6.33
C VAL A 74 -5.88 9.18 7.35
N ASN A 75 -4.69 9.15 7.92
CA ASN A 75 -4.34 9.96 9.08
C ASN A 75 -3.01 10.68 8.89
N HIS A 76 -3.09 12.00 8.71
CA HIS A 76 -1.92 12.87 8.52
C HIS A 76 -1.07 13.05 9.79
N LYS A 77 -1.57 12.70 10.98
CA LYS A 77 -0.84 12.83 12.25
C LYS A 77 -0.05 11.57 12.59
N SER A 78 -0.65 10.40 12.35
CA SER A 78 0.00 9.10 12.58
C SER A 78 0.63 8.50 11.32
N TYR A 79 0.54 9.21 10.19
CA TYR A 79 1.05 8.81 8.87
C TYR A 79 0.57 7.42 8.45
N VAL A 80 -0.74 7.22 8.52
CA VAL A 80 -1.41 5.95 8.17
C VAL A 80 -2.24 6.17 6.92
N LEU A 81 -2.01 5.34 5.90
CA LEU A 81 -2.83 5.24 4.70
C LEU A 81 -3.32 3.81 4.58
N THR A 82 -4.65 3.62 4.62
CA THR A 82 -5.26 2.31 4.44
C THR A 82 -6.31 2.31 3.35
N TRP A 83 -6.44 1.19 2.67
CA TRP A 83 -7.54 0.94 1.74
C TRP A 83 -7.90 -0.53 1.75
N PHE A 84 -9.14 -0.82 1.38
CA PHE A 84 -9.63 -2.18 1.30
C PHE A 84 -10.36 -2.43 -0.01
N GLY A 85 -10.09 -3.60 -0.58
CA GLY A 85 -10.76 -4.10 -1.77
C GLY A 85 -11.62 -5.31 -1.40
N ASN A 86 -12.78 -5.44 -2.06
CA ASN A 86 -13.60 -6.63 -1.97
C ASN A 86 -13.97 -7.15 -3.36
N ILE A 87 -14.00 -8.47 -3.50
CA ILE A 87 -14.50 -9.14 -4.72
C ILE A 87 -15.63 -10.08 -4.30
N GLY A 88 -16.73 -10.07 -5.07
CA GLY A 88 -17.90 -10.93 -4.89
C GLY A 88 -18.95 -10.41 -3.89
N PRO A 89 -20.14 -11.05 -3.83
CA PRO A 89 -21.20 -10.68 -2.88
C PRO A 89 -20.68 -10.72 -1.44
N GLY A 90 -20.72 -9.59 -0.74
CA GLY A 90 -20.28 -9.50 0.66
C GLY A 90 -18.80 -9.74 0.92
N GLY A 91 -17.93 -9.69 -0.10
CA GLY A 91 -16.48 -9.94 0.07
C GLY A 91 -16.13 -11.41 0.39
N CYS A 92 -17.05 -12.35 0.14
CA CYS A 92 -16.83 -13.77 0.40
C CYS A 92 -15.72 -14.38 -0.48
N ILE A 93 -15.47 -13.80 -1.66
CA ILE A 93 -14.49 -14.32 -2.61
C ILE A 93 -13.08 -13.82 -2.24
N PHE A 94 -12.95 -12.51 -1.97
CA PHE A 94 -11.71 -11.90 -1.53
C PHE A 94 -12.00 -10.64 -0.72
N ASN A 95 -11.29 -10.47 0.40
CA ASN A 95 -11.10 -9.17 1.02
C ASN A 95 -9.59 -8.95 1.26
N GLY A 96 -9.10 -7.78 0.89
CA GLY A 96 -7.74 -7.33 1.14
C GLY A 96 -7.82 -6.04 1.91
N TYR A 97 -7.15 -5.97 3.06
CA TYR A 97 -7.02 -4.76 3.86
C TYR A 97 -5.55 -4.34 3.87
N HIS A 98 -5.25 -3.32 3.09
CA HIS A 98 -3.92 -2.83 2.85
C HIS A 98 -3.64 -1.60 3.73
N THR A 99 -2.47 -1.60 4.37
CA THR A 99 -2.04 -0.54 5.29
C THR A 99 -0.59 -0.19 5.02
N MET A 100 -0.33 1.08 4.75
CA MET A 100 1.01 1.67 4.79
C MET A 100 1.07 2.66 5.94
N ARG A 101 2.01 2.45 6.87
CA ARG A 101 2.23 3.29 8.04
C ARG A 101 3.68 3.76 8.09
N LEU A 102 3.88 5.04 8.39
CA LEU A 102 5.21 5.60 8.59
C LEU A 102 5.49 5.83 10.07
N GLU A 103 6.72 5.54 10.49
CA GLU A 103 7.25 5.91 11.80
C GLU A 103 8.53 6.72 11.62
N VAL A 104 8.68 7.78 12.40
CA VAL A 104 9.93 8.55 12.46
C VAL A 104 11.02 7.70 13.11
N ILE A 105 12.21 7.64 12.52
CA ILE A 105 13.39 7.07 13.16
C ILE A 105 14.20 8.23 13.75
N GLU A 106 14.15 8.35 15.07
CA GLU A 106 14.89 9.40 15.79
C GLU A 106 16.41 9.17 15.69
N GLY A 107 17.13 10.18 15.20
CA GLY A 107 18.58 10.22 15.23
C GLY A 107 19.12 10.55 16.62
N LYS A 108 20.42 10.32 16.83
CA LYS A 108 21.09 10.57 18.13
C LYS A 108 20.99 12.01 18.63
N ASP A 109 20.78 12.96 17.71
CA ASP A 109 20.75 14.39 17.98
C ASP A 109 19.33 14.99 17.87
N GLY A 110 18.29 14.16 17.81
CA GLY A 110 16.90 14.60 17.63
C GLY A 110 16.55 15.06 16.22
N ASP A 111 17.52 15.08 15.30
CA ASP A 111 17.27 15.25 13.86
C ASP A 111 16.82 13.91 13.26
N SER A 112 15.68 13.91 12.56
CA SER A 112 15.09 12.71 11.98
C SER A 112 15.11 12.81 10.45
N ASN A 113 16.14 12.22 9.85
CA ASN A 113 16.25 12.13 8.39
C ASN A 113 15.96 10.71 7.87
N SER A 114 15.42 9.84 8.71
CA SER A 114 15.05 8.47 8.36
C SER A 114 13.61 8.18 8.77
N THR A 115 12.92 7.41 7.93
CA THR A 115 11.54 7.01 8.11
C THR A 115 11.43 5.50 7.96
N ARG A 116 10.70 4.84 8.86
CA ARG A 116 10.34 3.43 8.73
C ARG A 116 8.98 3.33 8.06
N LEU A 117 8.93 2.70 6.89
CA LEU A 117 7.70 2.27 6.24
C LEU A 117 7.32 0.86 6.72
N ILE A 118 6.12 0.72 7.27
CA ILE A 118 5.51 -0.56 7.65
C ILE A 118 4.34 -0.79 6.70
N HIS A 119 4.53 -1.71 5.78
CA HIS A 119 3.57 -2.04 4.73
C HIS A 119 3.00 -3.42 5.02
N THR A 120 1.69 -3.49 5.24
CA THR A 120 0.98 -4.74 5.52
C THR A 120 -0.23 -4.92 4.63
N GLU A 121 -0.53 -6.17 4.28
CA GLU A 121 -1.84 -6.52 3.75
C GLU A 121 -2.39 -7.76 4.46
N ASN A 122 -3.63 -7.62 4.93
CA ASN A 122 -4.39 -8.68 5.55
C ASN A 122 -5.39 -9.23 4.54
N PHE A 123 -5.27 -10.51 4.21
CA PHE A 123 -6.15 -11.21 3.28
C PHE A 123 -7.16 -12.08 4.02
N GLY A 124 -8.41 -12.03 3.57
CA GLY A 124 -9.48 -12.91 4.00
C GLY A 124 -10.43 -13.29 2.85
N GLY A 125 -11.43 -14.09 3.18
CA GLY A 125 -12.29 -14.76 2.20
C GLY A 125 -11.81 -16.17 1.85
N ILE A 126 -12.47 -16.79 0.87
CA ILE A 126 -12.25 -18.21 0.50
C ILE A 126 -11.07 -18.37 -0.47
N LEU A 127 -10.77 -17.41 -1.35
CA LEU A 127 -9.68 -17.54 -2.32
C LEU A 127 -8.26 -17.61 -1.72
N PRO A 128 -7.90 -16.90 -0.63
CA PRO A 128 -6.60 -17.11 0.03
C PRO A 128 -6.34 -18.56 0.46
N TYR A 129 -7.39 -19.38 0.60
CA TYR A 129 -7.31 -20.80 0.94
C TYR A 129 -6.95 -21.69 -0.26
N PHE A 130 -7.31 -21.28 -1.48
CA PHE A 130 -6.94 -21.96 -2.71
C PHE A 130 -5.78 -21.19 -3.36
N SER A 131 -4.55 -21.60 -3.05
CA SER A 131 -3.26 -21.09 -3.55
C SER A 131 -3.08 -21.06 -5.09
N LEU A 132 -4.16 -21.26 -5.85
CA LEU A 132 -4.23 -21.35 -7.30
C LEU A 132 -4.69 -20.05 -7.99
N VAL A 133 -5.27 -19.08 -7.26
CA VAL A 133 -5.91 -17.90 -7.90
C VAL A 133 -5.22 -16.57 -7.57
N LEU A 134 -4.54 -16.45 -6.44
CA LEU A 134 -3.75 -15.27 -6.08
C LEU A 134 -2.28 -15.66 -5.96
N PRO A 135 -1.39 -15.17 -6.84
CA PRO A 135 0.03 -15.49 -6.78
C PRO A 135 0.65 -14.73 -5.61
N PHE A 136 0.49 -15.26 -4.40
CA PHE A 136 0.93 -14.60 -3.16
C PHE A 136 2.42 -14.25 -3.18
N ALA A 137 3.26 -15.13 -3.73
CA ALA A 137 4.69 -14.83 -3.90
C ALA A 137 4.94 -13.63 -4.82
N THR A 138 4.10 -13.45 -5.86
CA THR A 138 4.14 -12.27 -6.73
C THR A 138 3.66 -11.03 -5.99
N LEU A 139 2.60 -11.11 -5.20
CA LEU A 139 2.12 -9.98 -4.38
C LEU A 139 3.17 -9.54 -3.35
N ASP A 140 3.73 -10.48 -2.60
CA ASP A 140 4.79 -10.25 -1.61
C ASP A 140 6.00 -9.57 -2.26
N ARG A 141 6.50 -10.12 -3.37
CA ARG A 141 7.56 -9.50 -4.19
C ARG A 141 7.18 -8.08 -4.61
N ASN A 142 5.96 -7.88 -5.13
CA ASN A 142 5.52 -6.59 -5.66
C ASN A 142 5.38 -5.53 -4.56
N TYR A 143 5.01 -5.91 -3.33
CA TYR A 143 4.92 -4.97 -2.20
C TYR A 143 6.30 -4.54 -1.72
N LEU A 144 7.27 -5.45 -1.71
CA LEU A 144 8.66 -5.08 -1.50
C LEU A 144 9.17 -4.13 -2.60
N LEU A 145 8.91 -4.44 -3.88
CA LEU A 145 9.31 -3.57 -5.01
C LEU A 145 8.64 -2.19 -4.95
N MET A 146 7.39 -2.12 -4.52
CA MET A 146 6.69 -0.87 -4.26
C MET A 146 7.42 -0.05 -3.18
N ASN A 147 7.82 -0.66 -2.07
CA ASN A 147 8.56 0.03 -1.01
C ASN A 147 9.92 0.55 -1.51
N GLU A 148 10.67 -0.28 -2.24
CA GLU A 148 11.97 0.12 -2.79
C GLU A 148 11.84 1.24 -3.81
N SER A 149 10.77 1.24 -4.62
CA SER A 149 10.53 2.31 -5.59
C SER A 149 10.15 3.64 -4.92
N LEU A 150 9.36 3.59 -3.85
CA LEU A 150 9.07 4.78 -3.03
C LEU A 150 10.35 5.33 -2.43
N LYS A 151 11.16 4.43 -1.83
CA LYS A 151 12.46 4.76 -1.25
C LYS A 151 13.36 5.47 -2.27
N GLU A 152 13.57 4.87 -3.43
CA GLU A 152 14.40 5.45 -4.49
C GLU A 152 13.86 6.83 -4.92
N TYR A 153 12.55 6.94 -5.12
CA TYR A 153 11.92 8.20 -5.54
C TYR A 153 12.13 9.35 -4.56
N VAL A 154 11.94 9.10 -3.26
CA VAL A 154 12.05 10.15 -2.23
C VAL A 154 13.48 10.41 -1.80
N GLU A 155 14.40 9.46 -1.93
CA GLU A 155 15.82 9.68 -1.65
C GLU A 155 16.54 10.44 -2.78
N THR A 156 16.09 10.27 -4.03
CA THR A 156 16.73 10.89 -5.21
C THR A 156 16.18 12.27 -5.57
N LYS A 157 14.89 12.55 -5.31
CA LYS A 157 14.33 13.91 -5.47
C LYS A 157 15.00 14.85 -4.47
N LYS A 158 15.83 15.79 -4.93
CA LYS A 158 16.39 16.86 -4.08
C LYS A 158 15.35 17.92 -3.75
#